data_AF-A0A386PP64-F1
#
_entry.id   AF-A0A386PP64-F1
#
_cell.length_a   1.000
_cell.length_b   1.000
_cell.length_c   1.000
_cell.angle_alpha   90.00
_cell.angle_beta   90.00
_cell.angle_gamma   90.00
#
_symmetry.space_group_name_H-M   'P 1'
#
loop_
_entity.id
_entity.type
_entity.pdbx_description
1 polymer ?
#
loop_
_entity_poly.entity_id
_entity_poly.type
_entity_poly.pdbx_seq_one_letter_code
_entity_poly.pdbx_strand_id
1 'polypeptide(L)'
;MYKTHFQPKIKGKIIQTMLTILILALICCSTDAQKKSSEDMNSKLSPWLRSDLLDLGLKALQSEDIAKKVRSNIPTFTTEDDELKALLDRLNGDYKEDFIDAMAKIVNSKLDAEDAIDELSELILEVEKSGKDLKEVKEDLEETLKNIYENYFVLLILCMYKNAYESPENPLRLLNFFEGNPNEYGVSIDLIIQNMNAITNRAMHIISCIHSPTAQSENSTEPSLDCVSEAESMYPYPKGHKIH
;
A
#
# COMPACT_ATOMS: atom_id res chain seq x y z
N MET A 1 2.96 53.93 -3.64
CA MET A 1 3.23 52.81 -4.57
C MET A 1 3.61 51.59 -3.74
N TYR A 2 2.65 50.73 -3.39
CA TYR A 2 2.92 49.43 -2.77
C TYR A 2 2.65 48.34 -3.81
N LYS A 3 3.70 47.66 -4.27
CA LYS A 3 3.58 46.39 -5.02
C LYS A 3 3.42 45.28 -4.00
N THR A 4 2.20 44.76 -3.83
CA THR A 4 1.98 43.49 -3.15
C THR A 4 2.25 42.36 -4.15
N HIS A 5 3.35 41.64 -3.95
CA HIS A 5 3.59 40.36 -4.59
C HIS A 5 2.61 39.33 -4.03
N PHE A 6 1.66 38.88 -4.85
CA PHE A 6 0.84 37.72 -4.57
C PHE A 6 1.69 36.48 -4.90
N GLN A 7 2.20 35.79 -3.88
CA GLN A 7 2.71 34.44 -4.05
C GLN A 7 1.62 33.46 -3.60
N PRO A 8 1.05 32.65 -4.52
CA PRO A 8 0.16 31.58 -4.11
C PRO A 8 1.00 30.49 -3.44
N LYS A 9 0.79 30.30 -2.14
CA LYS A 9 1.22 29.07 -1.44
C LYS A 9 0.37 27.91 -1.99
N ILE A 10 0.85 27.27 -3.04
CA ILE A 10 0.29 26.02 -3.54
C ILE A 10 0.65 24.94 -2.51
N LYS A 11 -0.35 24.49 -1.75
CA LYS A 11 -0.24 23.44 -0.74
C LYS A 11 0.04 22.10 -1.44
N GLY A 12 1.03 21.34 -0.96
CA GLY A 12 1.47 20.06 -1.50
C GLY A 12 0.40 18.96 -1.63
N LYS A 13 -0.80 19.12 -1.04
CA LYS A 13 -1.94 18.22 -1.23
C LYS A 13 -2.47 18.18 -2.67
N ILE A 14 -2.31 19.25 -3.45
CA ILE A 14 -2.86 19.34 -4.82
C ILE A 14 -2.02 18.51 -5.81
N ILE A 15 -0.71 18.40 -5.58
CA ILE A 15 0.18 17.62 -6.46
C ILE A 15 -0.07 16.12 -6.26
N GLN A 16 -0.29 15.69 -5.02
CA GLN A 16 -0.60 14.29 -4.72
C GLN A 16 -1.95 13.88 -5.30
N THR A 17 -3.01 14.67 -5.11
CA THR A 17 -4.33 14.40 -5.71
C THR A 17 -4.32 14.46 -7.24
N MET A 18 -3.56 15.37 -7.85
CA MET A 18 -3.41 15.40 -9.31
C MET A 18 -2.67 14.17 -9.83
N LEU A 19 -1.67 13.65 -9.12
CA LEU A 19 -0.99 12.41 -9.48
C LEU A 19 -1.92 11.20 -9.34
N THR A 20 -2.71 11.13 -8.26
CA THR A 20 -3.73 10.09 -8.07
C THR A 20 -4.79 10.13 -9.18
N ILE A 21 -5.32 11.31 -9.50
CA ILE A 21 -6.34 11.50 -10.54
C ILE A 21 -5.76 11.19 -11.94
N LEU A 22 -4.50 11.52 -12.20
CA LEU A 22 -3.85 11.21 -13.48
C LEU A 22 -3.60 9.70 -13.65
N ILE A 23 -3.24 9.01 -12.57
CA ILE A 23 -3.09 7.54 -12.55
C ILE A 23 -4.46 6.88 -12.71
N LEU A 24 -5.50 7.33 -11.99
CA LEU A 24 -6.89 6.87 -12.10
C LEU A 24 -7.47 7.08 -13.51
N ALA A 25 -7.26 8.25 -14.11
CA ALA A 25 -7.75 8.54 -15.47
C ALA A 25 -7.10 7.66 -16.55
N LEU A 26 -5.87 7.19 -16.33
CA LEU A 26 -5.17 6.30 -17.25
C LEU A 26 -5.56 4.82 -17.08
N ILE A 27 -5.98 4.42 -15.88
CA ILE A 27 -6.41 3.05 -15.56
C ILE A 27 -7.90 2.83 -15.92
N CYS A 28 -8.78 3.80 -15.66
CA CYS A 28 -10.21 3.70 -16.01
C CYS A 28 -10.47 3.65 -17.53
N CYS A 29 -9.54 4.11 -18.38
CA CYS A 29 -9.64 3.94 -19.82
C CYS A 29 -9.24 2.54 -20.34
N SER A 30 -8.82 1.62 -19.46
CA SER A 30 -8.46 0.24 -19.86
C SER A 30 -9.45 -0.82 -19.38
N THR A 31 -10.69 -0.45 -19.04
CA THR A 31 -11.74 -1.40 -18.63
C THR A 31 -12.25 -2.22 -19.81
N ASP A 32 -11.42 -3.14 -20.29
CA ASP A 32 -11.80 -4.30 -21.09
C ASP A 32 -10.65 -5.32 -21.07
N ALA A 33 -10.38 -5.93 -19.90
CA ALA A 33 -9.70 -7.24 -19.78
C ALA A 33 -9.49 -7.68 -18.31
N GLN A 34 -10.56 -8.04 -17.59
CA GLN A 34 -10.40 -8.97 -16.46
C GLN A 34 -10.20 -10.40 -16.98
N LYS A 35 -8.93 -10.78 -17.17
CA LYS A 35 -8.32 -12.13 -17.25
C LYS A 35 -7.19 -12.13 -18.28
N LYS A 36 -6.01 -11.65 -17.90
CA LYS A 36 -4.75 -12.19 -18.43
C LYS A 36 -3.56 -11.70 -17.60
N SER A 37 -2.77 -12.68 -17.16
CA SER A 37 -1.35 -12.65 -16.79
C SER A 37 -0.77 -11.34 -16.25
N SER A 38 -0.22 -11.42 -15.04
CA SER A 38 0.68 -10.45 -14.43
C SER A 38 1.97 -10.17 -15.24
N GLU A 39 2.16 -10.78 -16.40
CA GLU A 39 3.32 -10.58 -17.29
C GLU A 39 3.24 -9.32 -18.17
N ASP A 40 2.13 -8.57 -18.20
CA ASP A 40 1.93 -7.53 -19.23
C ASP A 40 1.51 -6.15 -18.66
N MET A 41 1.91 -5.84 -17.43
CA MET A 41 1.79 -4.47 -16.87
C MET A 41 3.01 -3.61 -17.23
N ASN A 42 4.22 -4.15 -17.18
CA ASN A 42 5.46 -3.38 -17.38
C ASN A 42 5.59 -2.79 -18.80
N SER A 43 5.06 -3.50 -19.81
CA SER A 43 5.06 -3.09 -21.23
C SER A 43 4.06 -1.94 -21.53
N LYS A 44 3.11 -1.68 -20.62
CA LYS A 44 2.03 -0.70 -20.79
C LYS A 44 2.22 0.58 -20.00
N LEU A 45 3.14 0.60 -19.03
CA LEU A 45 3.43 1.81 -18.27
C LEU A 45 4.20 2.80 -19.12
N SER A 46 3.71 4.04 -19.16
CA SER A 46 4.40 5.12 -19.84
C SER A 46 5.77 5.43 -19.20
N PRO A 47 6.77 5.93 -19.95
CA PRO A 47 8.10 6.19 -19.43
C PRO A 47 8.14 7.13 -18.21
N TRP A 48 7.28 8.14 -18.16
CA TRP A 48 7.22 9.08 -17.04
C TRP A 48 6.69 8.39 -15.78
N LEU A 49 5.64 7.56 -15.90
CA LEU A 49 5.05 6.85 -14.76
C LEU A 49 6.04 5.84 -14.16
N ARG A 50 6.81 5.15 -15.01
CA ARG A 50 7.89 4.26 -14.58
C ARG A 50 8.95 5.00 -13.78
N SER A 51 9.32 6.20 -14.23
CA SER A 51 10.26 7.06 -13.51
C SER A 51 9.71 7.48 -12.15
N ASP A 52 8.44 7.88 -12.08
CA ASP A 52 7.80 8.29 -10.84
C ASP A 52 7.69 7.14 -9.83
N LEU A 53 7.37 5.92 -10.29
CA LEU A 53 7.31 4.73 -9.44
C LEU A 53 8.68 4.37 -8.84
N LEU A 54 9.73 4.44 -9.65
CA LEU A 54 11.10 4.25 -9.19
C LEU A 54 11.48 5.31 -8.15
N ASP A 55 11.27 6.60 -8.47
CA ASP A 55 11.59 7.71 -7.58
C ASP A 55 10.82 7.64 -6.25
N LEU A 56 9.53 7.27 -6.32
CA LEU A 56 8.68 7.09 -5.16
C LEU A 56 9.24 5.99 -4.25
N GLY A 57 9.56 4.83 -4.82
CA GLY A 57 10.09 3.69 -4.07
C GLY A 57 11.46 4.00 -3.43
N LEU A 58 12.38 4.60 -4.19
CA LEU A 58 13.71 4.96 -3.67
C LEU A 58 13.63 6.01 -2.55
N LYS A 59 12.75 7.01 -2.68
CA LYS A 59 12.52 8.02 -1.62
C LYS A 59 11.91 7.40 -0.36
N ALA A 60 10.98 6.46 -0.51
CA ALA A 60 10.38 5.77 0.64
C ALA A 60 11.43 4.99 1.44
N LEU A 61 12.32 4.26 0.75
CA LEU A 61 13.45 3.53 1.36
C LEU A 61 14.41 4.43 2.14
N GLN A 62 14.54 5.70 1.74
CA GLN A 62 15.38 6.70 2.40
C GLN A 62 14.69 7.45 3.55
N SER A 63 13.40 7.19 3.79
CA SER A 63 12.65 7.93 4.80
C SER A 63 13.02 7.53 6.24
N GLU A 64 13.01 8.49 7.16
CA GLU A 64 13.30 8.26 8.57
C GLU A 64 12.26 7.33 9.23
N ASP A 65 11.00 7.36 8.78
CA ASP A 65 9.95 6.48 9.29
C ASP A 65 10.25 4.99 8.99
N ILE A 66 10.68 4.69 7.77
CA ILE A 66 11.13 3.33 7.39
C ILE A 66 12.39 2.97 8.17
N ALA A 67 13.38 3.88 8.24
CA ALA A 67 14.62 3.62 8.95
C ALA A 67 14.41 3.32 10.44
N LYS A 68 13.47 4.02 11.09
CA LYS A 68 13.08 3.76 12.48
C LYS A 68 12.49 2.36 12.66
N LYS A 69 11.64 1.90 11.73
CA LYS A 69 11.08 0.53 11.76
C LYS A 69 12.15 -0.54 11.52
N VAL A 70 13.08 -0.28 10.60
CA VAL A 70 14.23 -1.17 10.37
C VAL A 70 15.12 -1.24 11.61
N ARG A 71 15.35 -0.12 12.31
CA ARG A 71 16.15 -0.08 13.55
C ARG A 71 15.61 -0.97 14.67
N SER A 72 14.31 -1.22 14.72
CA SER A 72 13.72 -2.19 15.66
C SER A 72 14.25 -3.62 15.44
N ASN A 73 14.67 -3.93 14.21
CA ASN A 73 15.17 -5.24 13.81
C ASN A 73 16.70 -5.24 13.67
N ILE A 74 17.30 -4.12 13.27
CA ILE A 74 18.74 -3.91 13.06
C ILE A 74 19.15 -2.59 13.73
N PRO A 75 19.49 -2.58 15.04
CA PRO A 75 19.71 -1.35 15.80
C PRO A 75 20.79 -0.41 15.26
N THR A 76 21.73 -0.93 14.47
CA THR A 76 22.82 -0.18 13.83
C THR A 76 22.42 0.48 12.51
N PHE A 77 21.23 0.22 11.98
CA PHE A 77 20.80 0.70 10.67
C PHE A 77 20.63 2.23 10.62
N THR A 78 21.19 2.85 9.58
CA THR A 78 21.04 4.29 9.31
C THR A 78 20.69 4.55 7.84
N THR A 79 20.14 5.73 7.54
CA THR A 79 19.86 6.15 6.15
C THR A 79 21.09 6.69 5.42
N GLU A 80 22.18 6.94 6.14
CA GLU A 80 23.47 7.40 5.61
C GLU A 80 24.44 6.23 5.33
N ASP A 81 24.01 5.01 5.62
CA ASP A 81 24.82 3.81 5.50
C ASP A 81 25.22 3.55 4.04
N ASP A 82 26.51 3.28 3.79
CA ASP A 82 27.03 2.90 2.48
C ASP A 82 26.29 1.66 1.92
N GLU A 83 25.73 0.83 2.80
CA GLU A 83 24.92 -0.33 2.43
C GLU A 83 23.55 0.02 1.90
N LEU A 84 22.86 0.99 2.53
CA LEU A 84 21.60 1.47 1.98
C LEU A 84 21.84 2.10 0.61
N LYS A 85 22.94 2.83 0.46
CA LYS A 85 23.33 3.38 -0.84
C LYS A 85 23.60 2.29 -1.89
N ALA A 86 24.40 1.29 -1.57
CA ALA A 86 24.69 0.17 -2.47
C ALA A 86 23.42 -0.60 -2.87
N LEU A 87 22.46 -0.72 -1.96
CA LEU A 87 21.14 -1.28 -2.20
C LEU A 87 20.33 -0.44 -3.18
N LEU A 88 20.26 0.88 -2.96
CA LEU A 88 19.54 1.78 -3.86
C LEU A 88 20.16 1.76 -5.25
N ASP A 89 21.48 1.67 -5.35
CA ASP A 89 22.18 1.52 -6.63
C ASP A 89 21.81 0.21 -7.34
N ARG A 90 21.66 -0.91 -6.61
CA ARG A 90 21.19 -2.19 -7.18
C ARG A 90 19.74 -2.13 -7.63
N LEU A 91 18.86 -1.50 -6.85
CA LEU A 91 17.45 -1.30 -7.23
C LEU A 91 17.31 -0.33 -8.41
N ASN A 92 18.23 0.62 -8.59
CA ASN A 92 18.26 1.50 -9.76
C ASN A 92 19.08 0.93 -10.94
N GLY A 93 19.69 -0.24 -10.75
CA GLY A 93 20.48 -0.97 -11.74
C GLY A 93 19.83 -2.31 -12.07
N ASP A 94 20.47 -3.39 -11.66
CA ASP A 94 20.15 -4.77 -12.06
C ASP A 94 18.70 -5.19 -11.78
N TYR A 95 18.07 -4.63 -10.74
CA TYR A 95 16.70 -4.98 -10.32
C TYR A 95 15.68 -3.89 -10.62
N LYS A 96 16.04 -2.90 -11.43
CA LYS A 96 15.18 -1.73 -11.71
C LYS A 96 13.81 -2.10 -12.25
N GLU A 97 13.78 -3.05 -13.17
CA GLU A 97 12.55 -3.46 -13.83
C GLU A 97 11.63 -4.22 -12.87
N ASP A 98 12.18 -5.16 -12.10
CA ASP A 98 11.44 -5.90 -11.07
C ASP A 98 10.93 -4.97 -9.96
N PHE A 99 11.74 -3.99 -9.56
CA PHE A 99 11.35 -3.02 -8.55
C PHE A 99 10.25 -2.09 -9.04
N ILE A 100 10.29 -1.63 -10.29
CA ILE A 100 9.21 -0.83 -10.90
C ILE A 100 7.91 -1.65 -10.97
N ASP A 101 7.98 -2.90 -11.39
CA ASP A 101 6.81 -3.80 -11.43
C ASP A 101 6.20 -4.04 -10.05
N ALA A 102 7.06 -4.30 -9.07
CA ALA A 102 6.66 -4.45 -7.68
C ALA A 102 5.98 -3.18 -7.16
N MET A 103 6.59 -2.01 -7.41
CA MET A 103 6.02 -0.71 -7.04
C MET A 103 4.68 -0.45 -7.70
N ALA A 104 4.52 -0.79 -8.98
CA ALA A 104 3.24 -0.64 -9.68
C ALA A 104 2.13 -1.45 -9.02
N LYS A 105 2.40 -2.73 -8.69
CA LYS A 105 1.44 -3.61 -8.01
C LYS A 105 1.08 -3.08 -6.61
N ILE A 106 2.09 -2.71 -5.83
CA ILE A 106 1.91 -2.20 -4.46
C ILE A 106 1.14 -0.88 -4.44
N VAL A 107 1.48 0.05 -5.34
CA VAL A 107 0.78 1.33 -5.45
C VAL A 107 -0.66 1.12 -5.89
N ASN A 108 -0.91 0.24 -6.88
CA ASN A 108 -2.28 -0.02 -7.32
C ASN A 108 -3.14 -0.60 -6.20
N SER A 109 -2.67 -1.65 -5.51
CA SER A 109 -3.41 -2.24 -4.39
C SER A 109 -3.61 -1.26 -3.23
N LYS A 110 -2.65 -0.35 -3.00
CA LYS A 110 -2.82 0.72 -2.01
C LYS A 110 -3.90 1.71 -2.44
N LEU A 111 -3.93 2.13 -3.70
CA LEU A 111 -4.94 3.04 -4.23
C LEU A 111 -6.35 2.41 -4.15
N ASP A 112 -6.49 1.15 -4.56
CA ASP A 112 -7.76 0.42 -4.47
C ASP A 112 -8.28 0.35 -3.01
N ALA A 113 -7.38 0.23 -2.03
CA ALA A 113 -7.72 0.25 -0.62
C ALA A 113 -8.05 1.66 -0.10
N GLU A 114 -7.31 2.69 -0.52
CA GLU A 114 -7.60 4.10 -0.20
C GLU A 114 -8.98 4.51 -0.73
N ASP A 115 -9.29 4.18 -1.98
CA ASP A 115 -10.58 4.49 -2.60
C ASP A 115 -11.75 3.83 -1.85
N ALA A 116 -11.61 2.56 -1.45
CA ALA A 116 -12.63 1.86 -0.67
C ALA A 116 -12.83 2.45 0.74
N ILE A 117 -11.76 2.93 1.38
CA ILE A 117 -11.82 3.62 2.68
C ILE A 117 -12.47 5.01 2.53
N ASP A 118 -12.21 5.70 1.42
CA ASP A 118 -12.83 6.98 1.11
C ASP A 118 -14.34 6.81 0.88
N GLU A 119 -14.77 5.77 0.15
CA GLU A 119 -16.20 5.44 -0.01
C GLU A 119 -16.86 5.11 1.35
N LEU A 120 -16.16 4.38 2.23
CA LEU A 120 -16.64 4.14 3.61
C LEU A 120 -16.78 5.45 4.39
N SER A 121 -15.91 6.44 4.14
CA SER A 121 -16.01 7.76 4.77
C SER A 121 -17.28 8.51 4.35
N GLU A 122 -17.67 8.40 3.08
CA GLU A 122 -18.93 8.97 2.58
C GLU A 122 -20.14 8.34 3.28
N LEU A 123 -20.14 7.01 3.43
CA LEU A 123 -21.18 6.30 4.18
C LEU A 123 -21.27 6.74 5.64
N ILE A 124 -20.15 6.97 6.31
CA ILE A 124 -20.12 7.45 7.71
C ILE A 124 -20.85 8.80 7.83
N LEU A 125 -20.72 9.68 6.83
CA LEU A 125 -21.43 10.97 6.80
C LEU A 125 -22.93 10.79 6.60
N GLU A 126 -23.35 9.80 5.80
CA GLU A 126 -24.78 9.51 5.55
C GLU A 126 -25.47 8.88 6.78
N VAL A 127 -24.76 8.03 7.51
CA VAL A 127 -25.30 7.22 8.63
C VAL A 127 -25.15 7.92 9.99
N GLU A 128 -24.90 9.24 10.02
CA GLU A 128 -24.47 10.14 11.13
C GLU A 128 -25.14 10.03 12.54
N LYS A 129 -25.98 9.04 12.82
CA LYS A 129 -26.64 8.79 14.12
C LYS A 129 -26.12 7.58 14.93
N SER A 130 -25.25 6.73 14.38
CA SER A 130 -24.61 5.60 15.10
C SER A 130 -23.07 5.64 15.09
N GLY A 131 -22.48 6.70 14.54
CA GLY A 131 -21.14 6.75 13.95
C GLY A 131 -19.93 6.85 14.88
N LYS A 132 -19.91 6.19 16.05
CA LYS A 132 -18.65 6.03 16.79
C LYS A 132 -17.84 4.84 16.28
N ASP A 133 -18.51 3.70 16.06
CA ASP A 133 -17.80 2.44 15.77
C ASP A 133 -17.27 2.36 14.32
N LEU A 134 -18.03 2.85 13.33
CA LEU A 134 -17.53 2.88 11.94
C LEU A 134 -16.36 3.84 11.73
N LYS A 135 -16.30 4.91 12.52
CA LYS A 135 -15.16 5.82 12.49
C LYS A 135 -13.90 5.15 13.04
N GLU A 136 -14.03 4.42 14.15
CA GLU A 136 -12.92 3.63 14.72
C GLU A 136 -12.47 2.54 13.74
N VAL A 137 -13.39 1.84 13.06
CA VAL A 137 -13.07 0.88 12.00
C VAL A 137 -12.32 1.55 10.84
N LYS A 138 -12.76 2.72 10.40
CA LYS A 138 -12.09 3.47 9.34
C LYS A 138 -10.66 3.84 9.74
N GLU A 139 -10.47 4.36 10.94
CA GLU A 139 -9.15 4.72 11.47
C GLU A 139 -8.23 3.48 11.55
N ASP A 140 -8.76 2.32 11.97
CA ASP A 140 -8.02 1.05 11.98
C ASP A 140 -7.62 0.57 10.58
N LEU A 141 -8.52 0.68 9.60
CA LEU A 141 -8.22 0.33 8.20
C LEU A 141 -7.15 1.26 7.61
N GLU A 142 -7.22 2.57 7.85
CA GLU A 142 -6.21 3.55 7.42
C GLU A 142 -4.83 3.26 8.05
N GLU A 143 -4.80 3.03 9.37
CA GLU A 143 -3.56 2.70 10.08
C GLU A 143 -2.98 1.38 9.60
N THR A 144 -3.82 0.37 9.40
CA THR A 144 -3.40 -0.94 8.91
C THR A 144 -2.85 -0.86 7.49
N LEU A 145 -3.52 -0.12 6.58
CA LEU A 145 -3.04 0.10 5.22
C LEU A 145 -1.68 0.80 5.20
N LYS A 146 -1.54 1.86 6.00
CA LYS A 146 -0.27 2.57 6.16
C LYS A 146 0.83 1.62 6.63
N ASN A 147 0.55 0.82 7.66
CA ASN A 147 1.51 -0.13 8.21
C ASN A 147 1.90 -1.20 7.19
N ILE A 148 0.97 -1.74 6.41
CA ILE A 148 1.26 -2.73 5.36
C ILE A 148 2.13 -2.12 4.26
N TYR A 149 1.80 -0.92 3.80
CA TYR A 149 2.59 -0.22 2.77
C TYR A 149 4.00 0.11 3.25
N GLU A 150 4.17 0.56 4.49
CA GLU A 150 5.50 0.78 5.07
C GLU A 150 6.28 -0.53 5.26
N ASN A 151 5.59 -1.59 5.69
CA ASN A 151 6.20 -2.90 5.91
C ASN A 151 6.77 -3.51 4.62
N TYR A 152 6.21 -3.20 3.44
CA TYR A 152 6.83 -3.58 2.17
C TYR A 152 8.28 -3.08 2.08
N PHE A 153 8.54 -1.81 2.39
CA PHE A 153 9.88 -1.23 2.33
C PHE A 153 10.79 -1.76 3.43
N VAL A 154 10.25 -1.93 4.65
CA VAL A 154 11.00 -2.55 5.76
C VAL A 154 11.45 -3.95 5.36
N LEU A 155 10.55 -4.77 4.82
CA LEU A 155 10.85 -6.13 4.38
C LEU A 155 11.84 -6.19 3.25
N LEU A 156 11.71 -5.28 2.29
CA LEU A 156 12.65 -5.14 1.19
C LEU A 156 14.06 -4.87 1.77
N ILE A 157 14.20 -3.89 2.67
CA ILE A 157 15.49 -3.61 3.35
C ILE A 157 15.98 -4.82 4.16
N LEU A 158 15.14 -5.46 4.97
CA LEU A 158 15.54 -6.62 5.78
C LEU A 158 15.98 -7.81 4.93
N CYS A 159 15.28 -8.07 3.83
CA CYS A 159 15.65 -9.10 2.87
C CYS A 159 17.06 -8.84 2.33
N MET A 160 17.37 -7.58 2.04
CA MET A 160 18.65 -7.19 1.46
C MET A 160 19.78 -7.08 2.48
N TYR A 161 19.52 -6.56 3.68
CA TYR A 161 20.52 -6.42 4.74
C TYR A 161 21.02 -7.78 5.22
N LYS A 162 20.12 -8.74 5.45
CA LYS A 162 20.52 -10.13 5.77
C LYS A 162 21.37 -10.75 4.66
N ASN A 163 21.05 -10.50 3.38
CA ASN A 163 21.84 -11.05 2.28
C ASN A 163 23.21 -10.37 2.16
N ALA A 164 23.32 -9.06 2.30
CA ALA A 164 24.59 -8.35 2.19
C ALA A 164 25.61 -8.78 3.26
N TYR A 165 25.13 -9.12 4.46
CA TYR A 165 25.97 -9.41 5.63
C TYR A 165 26.12 -10.88 5.97
N GLU A 166 25.05 -11.67 5.84
CA GLU A 166 25.06 -13.07 6.27
C GLU A 166 25.32 -14.05 5.10
N SER A 167 25.02 -13.65 3.85
CA SER A 167 25.22 -14.49 2.66
C SER A 167 25.21 -13.69 1.35
N PRO A 168 26.31 -12.97 1.04
CA PRO A 168 26.41 -12.11 -0.14
C PRO A 168 26.28 -12.86 -1.49
N GLU A 169 26.37 -14.19 -1.47
CA GLU A 169 26.32 -15.04 -2.68
C GLU A 169 24.91 -15.50 -3.09
N ASN A 170 23.83 -15.03 -2.45
CA ASN A 170 22.46 -15.46 -2.78
C ASN A 170 21.61 -14.35 -3.45
N PRO A 171 21.87 -14.01 -4.74
CA PRO A 171 21.11 -13.00 -5.47
C PRO A 171 19.65 -13.41 -5.75
N LEU A 172 19.32 -14.70 -5.59
CA LEU A 172 17.98 -15.24 -5.83
C LEU A 172 16.95 -14.75 -4.81
N ARG A 173 17.35 -14.34 -3.60
CA ARG A 173 16.37 -13.99 -2.56
C ARG A 173 15.63 -12.67 -2.85
N LEU A 174 16.31 -11.68 -3.46
CA LEU A 174 15.67 -10.42 -3.86
C LEU A 174 14.74 -10.63 -5.07
N LEU A 175 15.19 -11.44 -6.03
CA LEU A 175 14.37 -11.86 -7.16
C LEU A 175 13.13 -12.64 -6.68
N ASN A 176 13.30 -13.63 -5.81
CA ASN A 176 12.22 -14.40 -5.21
C ASN A 176 11.19 -13.50 -4.49
N PHE A 177 11.66 -12.46 -3.79
CA PHE A 177 10.77 -11.50 -3.14
C PHE A 177 9.87 -10.78 -4.15
N PHE A 178 10.43 -10.32 -5.28
CA PHE A 178 9.67 -9.67 -6.35
C PHE A 178 8.79 -10.64 -7.15
N GLU A 179 9.21 -11.89 -7.31
CA GLU A 179 8.45 -12.95 -7.97
C GLU A 179 7.28 -13.48 -7.12
N GLY A 180 7.12 -13.01 -5.88
CA GLY A 180 6.06 -13.51 -5.00
C GLY A 180 6.42 -14.80 -4.27
N ASN A 181 7.62 -15.34 -4.48
CA ASN A 181 8.11 -16.54 -3.82
C ASN A 181 8.42 -16.23 -2.34
N PRO A 182 7.67 -16.81 -1.38
CA PRO A 182 7.88 -16.52 0.03
C PRO A 182 9.26 -16.97 0.47
N ASN A 183 9.92 -16.13 1.27
CA ASN A 183 11.14 -16.54 1.96
C ASN A 183 10.83 -17.57 3.07
N GLU A 184 11.87 -18.04 3.77
CA GLU A 184 11.75 -18.97 4.91
C GLU A 184 10.82 -18.49 6.05
N TYR A 185 10.48 -17.21 6.09
CA TYR A 185 9.55 -16.60 7.03
C TYR A 185 8.15 -16.37 6.45
N GLY A 186 7.86 -16.89 5.25
CA GLY A 186 6.57 -16.74 4.58
C GLY A 186 6.34 -15.36 3.96
N VAL A 187 7.36 -14.51 3.86
CA VAL A 187 7.21 -13.13 3.38
C VAL A 187 7.48 -13.05 1.87
N SER A 188 6.52 -12.46 1.14
CA SER A 188 6.64 -12.09 -0.27
C SER A 188 5.82 -10.84 -0.60
N ILE A 189 6.02 -10.29 -1.80
CA ILE A 189 5.18 -9.19 -2.31
C ILE A 189 3.70 -9.59 -2.41
N ASP A 190 3.40 -10.84 -2.77
CA ASP A 190 2.03 -11.34 -2.87
C ASP A 190 1.30 -11.31 -1.53
N LEU A 191 2.00 -11.61 -0.43
CA LEU A 191 1.44 -11.49 0.91
C LEU A 191 1.06 -10.04 1.23
N ILE A 192 1.90 -9.07 0.86
CA ILE A 192 1.60 -7.64 1.07
C ILE A 192 0.37 -7.23 0.26
N ILE A 193 0.32 -7.61 -1.02
CA ILE A 193 -0.81 -7.34 -1.91
C ILE A 193 -2.10 -7.97 -1.36
N GLN A 194 -2.05 -9.21 -0.88
CA GLN A 194 -3.21 -9.88 -0.28
C GLN A 194 -3.70 -9.16 0.98
N ASN A 195 -2.79 -8.61 1.80
CA ASN A 195 -3.17 -7.83 2.97
C ASN A 195 -3.88 -6.51 2.57
N MET A 196 -3.40 -5.82 1.53
CA MET A 196 -4.09 -4.63 0.99
C MET A 196 -5.46 -4.97 0.41
N ASN A 197 -5.55 -6.06 -0.38
CA ASN A 197 -6.82 -6.53 -0.92
C ASN A 197 -7.83 -6.92 0.17
N ALA A 198 -7.37 -7.44 1.30
CA ALA A 198 -8.25 -7.70 2.45
C ALA A 198 -8.87 -6.41 3.01
N ILE A 199 -8.12 -5.30 3.04
CA ILE A 199 -8.64 -3.98 3.42
C ILE A 199 -9.72 -3.53 2.45
N THR A 200 -9.43 -3.55 1.15
CA THR A 200 -10.39 -3.19 0.10
C THR A 200 -11.68 -4.00 0.25
N ASN A 201 -11.58 -5.32 0.36
CA ASN A 201 -12.75 -6.20 0.45
C ASN A 201 -13.54 -5.98 1.74
N ARG A 202 -12.87 -5.71 2.87
CA ARG A 202 -13.55 -5.39 4.14
C ARG A 202 -14.37 -4.11 4.02
N ALA A 203 -13.74 -3.03 3.56
CA ALA A 203 -14.40 -1.74 3.40
C ALA A 203 -15.62 -1.86 2.47
N MET A 204 -15.45 -2.47 1.30
CA MET A 204 -16.54 -2.67 0.35
C MET A 204 -17.66 -3.57 0.89
N HIS A 205 -17.32 -4.62 1.66
CA HIS A 205 -18.33 -5.46 2.29
C HIS A 205 -19.13 -4.71 3.34
N ILE A 206 -18.47 -3.92 4.19
CA ILE A 206 -19.16 -3.07 5.19
C ILE A 206 -20.14 -2.14 4.49
N ILE A 207 -19.70 -1.46 3.42
CA ILE A 207 -20.55 -0.57 2.62
C ILE A 207 -21.75 -1.32 2.05
N SER A 208 -21.53 -2.46 1.40
CA SER A 208 -22.60 -3.24 0.79
C SER A 208 -23.56 -3.83 1.82
N CYS A 209 -23.07 -4.24 2.99
CA CYS A 209 -23.87 -4.82 4.05
C CYS A 209 -24.80 -3.78 4.66
N ILE A 210 -24.30 -2.58 4.96
CA ILE A 210 -25.09 -1.47 5.52
C ILE A 210 -26.17 -1.00 4.53
N HIS A 211 -25.88 -1.00 3.23
CA HIS A 211 -26.85 -0.68 2.19
C HIS A 211 -27.85 -1.82 1.90
N SER A 212 -27.66 -3.01 2.46
CA SER A 212 -28.55 -4.14 2.21
C SER A 212 -29.92 -3.94 2.91
N PRO A 213 -31.04 -4.20 2.22
CA PRO A 213 -32.37 -4.11 2.82
C PRO A 213 -32.59 -5.07 4.00
N THR A 214 -31.81 -6.15 4.11
CA THR A 214 -31.86 -7.07 5.26
C THR A 214 -31.29 -6.45 6.54
N ALA A 215 -30.24 -5.64 6.45
CA ALA A 215 -29.63 -4.95 7.60
C ALA A 215 -30.55 -3.84 8.16
N GLN A 216 -31.56 -3.41 7.40
CA GLN A 216 -32.50 -2.36 7.81
C GLN A 216 -33.81 -2.89 8.43
N SER A 217 -34.07 -4.21 8.44
CA SER A 217 -35.43 -4.73 8.71
C SER A 217 -35.64 -5.60 9.97
N GLU A 218 -34.60 -5.91 10.74
CA GLU A 218 -34.79 -6.70 11.97
C GLU A 218 -34.02 -6.06 13.12
N ASN A 219 -34.74 -5.58 14.15
CA ASN A 219 -34.42 -5.44 15.59
C ASN A 219 -32.95 -5.39 16.11
N SER A 220 -31.94 -5.17 15.27
CA SER A 220 -30.55 -5.08 15.63
C SER A 220 -30.32 -3.66 16.14
N THR A 221 -29.73 -3.58 17.32
CA THR A 221 -29.56 -2.31 18.01
C THR A 221 -28.41 -1.51 17.36
N GLU A 222 -27.50 -2.18 16.61
CA GLU A 222 -26.36 -1.61 15.90
C GLU A 222 -26.00 -2.40 14.60
N PRO A 223 -26.71 -2.21 13.47
CA PRO A 223 -26.47 -2.90 12.20
C PRO A 223 -25.02 -2.79 11.67
N SER A 224 -24.32 -1.72 12.06
CA SER A 224 -22.93 -1.47 11.65
C SER A 224 -21.92 -2.46 12.23
N LEU A 225 -22.11 -2.94 13.46
CA LEU A 225 -21.16 -3.83 14.13
C LEU A 225 -21.22 -5.27 13.62
N ASP A 226 -22.42 -5.74 13.26
CA ASP A 226 -22.60 -7.06 12.64
C ASP A 226 -21.93 -7.09 11.25
N CYS A 227 -22.12 -6.05 10.44
CA CYS A 227 -21.47 -5.92 9.13
C CYS A 227 -19.94 -5.89 9.22
N VAL A 228 -19.39 -5.22 10.23
CA VAL A 228 -17.93 -5.19 10.47
C VAL A 228 -17.43 -6.58 10.84
N SER A 229 -18.09 -7.26 11.78
CA SER A 229 -17.71 -8.60 12.22
C SER A 229 -17.80 -9.63 11.08
N GLU A 230 -18.81 -9.52 10.22
CA GLU A 230 -18.96 -10.35 9.03
C GLU A 230 -17.82 -10.10 8.04
N ALA A 231 -17.50 -8.83 7.75
CA ALA A 231 -16.41 -8.45 6.87
C ALA A 231 -15.07 -9.02 7.35
N GLU A 232 -14.78 -8.92 8.65
CA GLU A 232 -13.54 -9.44 9.24
C GLU A 232 -13.42 -10.95 9.11
N SER A 233 -14.53 -11.67 9.27
CA SER A 233 -14.58 -13.14 9.14
C SER A 233 -14.47 -13.59 7.68
N MET A 234 -15.09 -12.88 6.74
CA MET A 234 -15.06 -13.22 5.32
C MET A 234 -13.72 -12.88 4.67
N TYR A 235 -13.10 -11.79 5.10
CA TYR A 235 -11.85 -11.28 4.54
C TYR A 235 -10.79 -11.15 5.63
N PRO A 236 -10.37 -12.26 6.26
CA PRO A 236 -9.33 -12.21 7.26
C PRO A 236 -8.02 -11.75 6.63
N TYR A 237 -7.23 -10.98 7.38
CA TYR A 237 -5.84 -10.74 6.97
C TYR A 237 -5.12 -12.09 6.83
N PRO A 238 -4.41 -12.32 5.73
CA PRO A 238 -3.59 -13.52 5.56
C PRO A 238 -2.67 -13.70 6.77
N LYS A 239 -2.61 -14.92 7.29
CA LYS A 239 -1.72 -15.24 8.42
C LYS A 239 -0.26 -15.19 7.93
N GLY A 240 0.37 -14.04 8.09
CA GLY A 240 1.80 -13.81 7.99
C GLY A 240 2.34 -13.26 9.31
N HIS A 241 3.63 -13.47 9.60
CA HIS A 241 4.23 -12.98 10.85
C HIS A 241 4.11 -11.45 10.96
N LYS A 242 3.66 -10.98 12.13
CA LYS A 242 3.80 -9.58 12.54
C LYS A 242 5.28 -9.28 12.62
N ILE A 243 5.77 -8.38 11.79
CA ILE A 243 7.10 -7.81 11.99
C ILE A 243 6.91 -6.78 13.09
N HIS A 244 7.49 -7.09 14.26
CA HIS A 244 7.49 -6.20 15.42
C HIS A 244 8.50 -5.07 15.25
#